data_AF-T1B3R0-F1
#
_entry.id   AF-T1B3R0-F1
#
_cell.length_a   1.000
_cell.length_b   1.000
_cell.length_c   1.000
_cell.angle_alpha   90.00
_cell.angle_beta   90.00
_cell.angle_gamma   90.00
#
_symmetry.space_group_name_H-M   'P 1'
#
loop_
_entity.id
_entity.type
_entity.pdbx_description
1 polymer ?
#
loop_
_entity_poly.entity_id
_entity_poly.type
_entity_poly.pdbx_seq_one_letter_code
_entity_poly.pdbx_strand_id
1 'polypeptide(L)'
;VAPTEGVQGAELHLNYDGSDYLSVLYAGPIRGAGGTSTALSVALADMARKMLGIGRYEAQQGEIERALEEIEIYNARAARLQYMPEEEDIRTILASCPVCIDGLPTEEFEVNIHRDVKRLDKNGKQETITNRIRGGICLVICEGIAQKARSVMKHTRNAGLDWGWLNNIIKVEKGSGKSEVKDAV
;
A
#
# COMPACT_ATOMS: atom_id res chain seq x y z
N VAL A 1 -5.23 14.87 -13.88
CA VAL A 1 -3.87 14.30 -14.07
C VAL A 1 -3.66 13.08 -13.17
N ALA A 2 -3.71 13.22 -11.84
CA ALA A 2 -3.50 12.10 -10.92
C ALA A 2 -4.31 10.80 -11.15
N PRO A 3 -5.65 10.83 -11.38
CA PRO A 3 -6.42 9.59 -11.61
C PRO A 3 -6.09 8.89 -12.93
N THR A 4 -5.70 9.64 -13.96
CA THR A 4 -5.51 9.12 -15.33
C THR A 4 -4.07 8.66 -15.60
N GLU A 5 -3.09 9.23 -14.92
CA GLU A 5 -1.67 8.91 -15.13
C GLU A 5 -1.07 8.10 -13.98
N GLY A 6 -1.60 8.24 -12.76
CA GLY A 6 -1.11 7.53 -11.58
C GLY A 6 -1.72 6.14 -11.39
N VAL A 7 -2.99 5.97 -11.75
CA VAL A 7 -3.69 4.68 -11.77
C VAL A 7 -3.78 4.20 -13.21
N GLN A 8 -3.09 3.12 -13.52
CA GLN A 8 -2.95 2.58 -14.88
C GLN A 8 -4.01 1.55 -15.20
N GLY A 9 -4.64 0.95 -14.19
CA GLY A 9 -5.69 -0.03 -14.37
C GLY A 9 -6.01 -0.77 -13.08
N ALA A 10 -6.95 -1.70 -13.20
CA ALA A 10 -7.22 -2.69 -12.18
C ALA A 10 -7.39 -4.06 -12.83
N GLU A 11 -6.88 -5.08 -12.16
CA GLU A 11 -6.85 -6.46 -12.64
C GLU A 11 -7.48 -7.39 -11.61
N LEU A 12 -8.09 -8.47 -12.10
CA LEU A 12 -8.55 -9.57 -11.24
C LEU A 12 -7.48 -10.64 -11.20
N HIS A 13 -7.27 -11.19 -10.02
CA HIS A 13 -6.36 -12.30 -9.75
C HIS A 13 -7.03 -13.29 -8.80
N LEU A 14 -6.38 -14.44 -8.58
CA LEU A 14 -6.82 -15.43 -7.61
C LEU A 14 -5.82 -15.55 -6.46
N ASN A 15 -6.34 -15.63 -5.25
CA ASN A 15 -5.60 -16.12 -4.10
C ASN A 15 -5.33 -17.62 -4.28
N TYR A 16 -4.38 -18.16 -3.50
CA TYR A 16 -4.05 -19.59 -3.56
C TYR A 16 -5.16 -20.53 -3.07
N ASP A 17 -6.13 -20.01 -2.32
CA ASP A 17 -7.34 -20.73 -1.92
C ASP A 17 -8.43 -20.75 -3.03
N GLY A 18 -8.19 -20.06 -4.15
CA GLY A 18 -9.08 -19.95 -5.29
C GLY A 18 -10.08 -18.79 -5.22
N SER A 19 -10.12 -18.02 -4.14
CA SER A 19 -10.93 -16.79 -4.07
C SER A 19 -10.34 -15.69 -4.96
N ASP A 20 -11.18 -14.83 -5.52
CA ASP A 20 -10.71 -13.72 -6.36
C ASP A 20 -10.36 -12.48 -5.54
N TYR A 21 -9.50 -11.63 -6.09
CA TYR A 21 -9.19 -10.33 -5.51
C TYR A 21 -8.92 -9.28 -6.57
N LEU A 22 -9.06 -8.02 -6.17
CA LEU A 22 -8.77 -6.85 -7.00
C LEU A 22 -7.33 -6.39 -6.78
N SER A 23 -6.59 -6.20 -7.87
CA SER A 23 -5.27 -5.58 -7.92
C SER A 23 -5.37 -4.23 -8.62
N VAL A 24 -4.72 -3.20 -8.08
CA VAL A 24 -4.70 -1.86 -8.69
C VAL A 24 -3.29 -1.54 -9.13
N LEU A 25 -3.12 -1.20 -10.41
CA LEU A 25 -1.83 -0.91 -11.02
C LEU A 25 -1.49 0.58 -10.89
N TYR A 26 -0.50 0.89 -10.06
CA TYR A 26 0.02 2.23 -9.87
C TYR A 26 1.30 2.49 -10.69
N ALA A 27 1.47 3.72 -11.16
CA ALA A 27 2.70 4.20 -11.79
C ALA A 27 3.28 5.43 -11.08
N GLY A 28 4.54 5.76 -11.35
CA GLY A 28 5.28 6.87 -10.71
C GLY A 28 4.55 8.23 -10.68
N PRO A 29 3.80 8.64 -11.73
CA PRO A 29 3.01 9.87 -11.70
C PRO A 29 1.98 9.96 -10.55
N ILE A 30 1.65 8.85 -9.89
CA ILE A 30 0.78 8.85 -8.70
C ILE A 30 1.30 9.78 -7.59
N ARG A 31 2.61 10.06 -7.55
CA ARG A 31 3.20 10.99 -6.58
C ARG A 31 2.56 12.38 -6.64
N GLY A 32 2.22 12.84 -7.84
CA GLY A 32 1.61 14.15 -8.07
C GLY A 32 0.17 14.28 -7.54
N ALA A 33 -0.48 13.18 -7.19
CA ALA A 33 -1.83 13.17 -6.61
C ALA A 33 -1.90 13.71 -5.18
N GLY A 34 -0.79 13.65 -4.46
CA GLY A 34 -0.71 13.86 -3.01
C GLY A 34 -1.19 12.63 -2.23
N GLY A 35 -0.55 12.38 -1.09
CA GLY A 35 -0.72 11.14 -0.32
C GLY A 35 -2.15 10.78 0.05
N THR A 36 -2.99 11.77 0.41
CA THR A 36 -4.39 11.50 0.77
C THR A 36 -5.19 10.97 -0.43
N SER A 37 -5.10 11.64 -1.58
CA SER A 37 -5.78 11.21 -2.81
C SER A 37 -5.30 9.83 -3.26
N THR A 38 -3.99 9.58 -3.15
CA THR A 38 -3.39 8.27 -3.44
C THR A 38 -3.99 7.17 -2.57
N ALA A 39 -4.02 7.35 -1.24
CA ALA A 39 -4.60 6.35 -0.35
C ALA A 39 -6.12 6.18 -0.54
N LEU A 40 -6.84 7.26 -0.84
CA LEU A 40 -8.28 7.19 -1.13
C LEU A 40 -8.58 6.42 -2.41
N SER A 41 -7.65 6.37 -3.38
CA SER A 41 -7.83 5.51 -4.56
C SER A 41 -7.86 4.03 -4.20
N VAL A 42 -7.04 3.60 -3.22
CA VAL A 42 -7.05 2.21 -2.70
C VAL A 42 -8.35 1.93 -1.95
N ALA A 43 -8.82 2.89 -1.13
CA ALA A 43 -10.10 2.78 -0.43
C ALA A 43 -11.29 2.70 -1.41
N LEU A 44 -11.25 3.46 -2.51
CA LEU A 44 -12.26 3.40 -3.56
C LEU A 44 -12.26 2.02 -4.25
N ALA A 45 -11.08 1.44 -4.49
CA ALA A 45 -10.97 0.08 -5.00
C ALA A 45 -11.56 -0.95 -4.02
N ASP A 46 -11.35 -0.79 -2.70
CA ASP A 46 -11.96 -1.64 -1.67
C ASP A 46 -13.50 -1.54 -1.68
N MET A 47 -14.03 -0.33 -1.87
CA MET A 47 -15.47 -0.13 -2.06
C MET A 47 -15.98 -0.83 -3.33
N ALA A 48 -15.29 -0.64 -4.45
CA ALA A 48 -15.67 -1.23 -5.74
C ALA A 48 -15.68 -2.76 -5.69
N ARG A 49 -14.63 -3.40 -5.13
CA ARG A 49 -14.59 -4.87 -5.02
C ARG A 49 -15.76 -5.41 -4.18
N LYS A 50 -16.15 -4.74 -3.09
CA LYS A 50 -17.31 -5.13 -2.28
C LYS A 50 -18.62 -5.01 -3.04
N MET A 51 -18.82 -3.92 -3.78
CA MET A 51 -20.01 -3.73 -4.61
C MET A 51 -20.14 -4.77 -5.71
N LEU A 52 -19.01 -5.27 -6.22
CA LEU A 52 -18.94 -6.26 -7.28
C LEU A 52 -18.87 -7.71 -6.77
N GLY A 53 -18.83 -7.93 -5.46
CA GLY A 53 -18.73 -9.26 -4.86
C GLY A 53 -17.36 -9.94 -5.04
N ILE A 54 -16.32 -9.16 -5.36
CA ILE A 54 -14.94 -9.64 -5.47
C ILE A 54 -14.37 -9.83 -4.05
N GLY A 55 -13.67 -10.95 -3.86
CA GLY A 55 -13.07 -11.35 -2.59
C GLY A 55 -11.98 -10.40 -2.07
N ARG A 56 -11.34 -10.82 -0.99
CA ARG A 56 -10.30 -10.05 -0.30
C ARG A 56 -8.93 -10.51 -0.78
N TYR A 57 -8.01 -9.59 -1.02
CA TYR A 57 -6.61 -9.95 -1.27
C TYR A 57 -5.95 -10.59 -0.04
N GLU A 58 -5.28 -11.72 -0.25
CA GLU A 58 -4.49 -12.43 0.75
C GLU A 58 -3.00 -12.44 0.38
N ALA A 59 -2.28 -11.44 0.90
CA ALA A 59 -0.86 -11.24 0.60
C ALA A 59 -0.02 -12.46 1.02
N GLN A 60 0.79 -12.96 0.09
CA GLN A 60 1.75 -14.01 0.40
C GLN A 60 3.01 -13.43 1.04
N GLN A 61 3.66 -14.21 1.90
CA GLN A 61 4.90 -13.77 2.57
C GLN A 61 5.97 -13.32 1.55
N GLY A 62 6.08 -14.03 0.42
CA GLY A 62 7.02 -13.67 -0.64
C GLY A 62 6.71 -12.32 -1.30
N GLU A 63 5.43 -11.95 -1.44
CA GLU A 63 5.01 -10.64 -1.96
C GLU A 63 5.29 -9.52 -0.96
N ILE A 64 5.12 -9.81 0.35
CA ILE A 64 5.38 -8.85 1.42
C ILE A 64 6.87 -8.51 1.49
N GLU A 65 7.75 -9.51 1.60
CA GLU A 65 9.19 -9.29 1.69
C GLU A 65 9.75 -8.71 0.38
N ARG A 66 9.14 -9.06 -0.76
CA ARG A 66 9.43 -8.43 -2.03
C ARG A 66 9.13 -6.93 -2.04
N ALA A 67 7.95 -6.53 -1.58
CA ALA A 67 7.57 -5.12 -1.54
C ALA A 67 8.44 -4.31 -0.55
N LEU A 68 8.86 -4.92 0.56
CA LEU A 68 9.84 -4.33 1.48
C LEU A 68 11.17 -4.03 0.78
N GLU A 69 11.75 -5.02 0.10
CA GLU A 69 12.99 -4.83 -0.67
C GLU A 69 12.83 -3.76 -1.75
N GLU A 70 11.69 -3.72 -2.44
CA GLU A 70 11.41 -2.68 -3.43
C GLU A 70 11.40 -1.28 -2.82
N ILE A 71 10.76 -1.10 -1.66
CA ILE A 71 10.67 0.18 -0.97
C ILE A 71 12.07 0.66 -0.54
N GLU A 72 12.91 -0.23 -0.01
CA GLU A 72 14.28 0.11 0.37
C GLU A 72 15.12 0.54 -0.83
N ILE A 73 15.10 -0.24 -1.91
CA ILE A 73 15.83 0.06 -3.14
C ILE A 73 15.33 1.37 -3.75
N TYR A 74 14.01 1.56 -3.83
CA TYR A 74 13.40 2.78 -4.36
C TYR A 74 13.86 4.01 -3.58
N ASN A 75 13.77 3.95 -2.25
CA ASN A 75 14.11 5.06 -1.36
C ASN A 75 15.61 5.40 -1.37
N ALA A 76 16.47 4.40 -1.61
CA ALA A 76 17.92 4.57 -1.66
C ALA A 76 18.43 5.01 -3.03
N ARG A 77 17.83 4.53 -4.12
CA ARG A 77 18.43 4.62 -5.47
C ARG A 77 17.59 5.33 -6.52
N ALA A 78 16.27 5.39 -6.36
CA ALA A 78 15.38 6.03 -7.34
C ALA A 78 14.96 7.43 -6.87
N ALA A 79 14.16 7.50 -5.81
CA ALA A 79 13.70 8.76 -5.25
C ALA A 79 13.48 8.65 -3.74
N ARG A 80 13.96 9.65 -2.99
CA ARG A 80 13.77 9.70 -1.54
C ARG A 80 12.28 9.81 -1.21
N LEU A 81 11.79 8.93 -0.34
CA LEU A 81 10.43 8.96 0.18
C LEU A 81 10.28 10.10 1.20
N GLN A 82 9.14 10.79 1.16
CA GLN A 82 8.77 11.81 2.15
C GLN A 82 8.52 11.22 3.54
N TYR A 83 8.13 9.94 3.57
CA TYR A 83 7.93 9.20 4.80
C TYR A 83 8.34 7.75 4.54
N MET A 84 9.32 7.27 5.28
CA MET A 84 9.70 5.86 5.32
C MET A 84 9.14 5.30 6.63
N PRO A 85 8.07 4.50 6.61
CA PRO A 85 7.58 3.79 7.78
C PRO A 85 8.58 2.73 8.27
N GLU A 86 8.38 2.23 9.49
CA GLU A 86 9.10 1.05 9.98
C GLU A 86 8.69 -0.18 9.16
N GLU A 87 9.57 -1.18 9.04
CA GLU A 87 9.24 -2.39 8.28
C GLU A 87 7.99 -3.11 8.80
N GLU A 88 7.78 -3.12 10.11
CA GLU A 88 6.59 -3.74 10.73
C GLU A 88 5.29 -3.03 10.31
N ASP A 89 5.34 -1.70 10.17
CA ASP A 89 4.21 -0.90 9.67
C ASP A 89 3.94 -1.25 8.19
N ILE A 90 4.99 -1.43 7.38
CA ILE A 90 4.87 -1.86 5.97
C ILE A 90 4.25 -3.25 5.87
N ARG A 91 4.75 -4.22 6.66
CA ARG A 91 4.19 -5.58 6.72
C ARG A 91 2.72 -5.55 7.13
N THR A 92 2.38 -4.73 8.12
CA THR A 92 1.00 -4.55 8.57
C THR A 92 0.11 -4.02 7.45
N ILE A 93 0.55 -3.02 6.69
CA ILE A 93 -0.20 -2.48 5.55
C ILE A 93 -0.42 -3.55 4.49
N LEU A 94 0.64 -4.24 4.08
CA LEU A 94 0.57 -5.24 3.00
C LEU A 94 -0.29 -6.45 3.37
N ALA A 95 -0.18 -6.95 4.60
CA ALA A 95 -0.98 -8.07 5.08
C ALA A 95 -2.45 -7.68 5.33
N SER A 96 -2.72 -6.42 5.69
CA SER A 96 -4.05 -5.97 6.10
C SER A 96 -4.84 -5.25 5.00
N CYS A 97 -4.22 -4.84 3.90
CA CYS A 97 -4.94 -4.18 2.81
C CYS A 97 -5.84 -5.18 2.06
N PRO A 98 -7.16 -4.94 1.94
CA PRO A 98 -8.09 -5.84 1.25
C PRO A 98 -7.91 -5.90 -0.28
N VAL A 99 -7.10 -5.01 -0.83
CA VAL A 99 -6.85 -4.82 -2.25
C VAL A 99 -5.34 -4.94 -2.46
N CYS A 100 -4.92 -5.61 -3.52
CA CYS A 100 -3.50 -5.67 -3.87
C CYS A 100 -3.06 -4.31 -4.42
N ILE A 101 -2.08 -3.69 -3.76
CA ILE A 101 -1.43 -2.46 -4.21
C ILE A 101 -0.28 -2.89 -5.13
N ASP A 102 -0.52 -2.81 -6.43
CA ASP A 102 0.42 -3.28 -7.45
C ASP A 102 0.85 -2.12 -8.36
N GLY A 103 1.71 -2.38 -9.34
CA GLY A 103 2.19 -1.33 -10.21
C GLY A 103 3.06 -1.76 -11.36
N LEU A 104 3.30 -0.80 -12.23
CA LEU A 104 4.19 -0.98 -13.37
C LEU A 104 5.67 -0.94 -12.92
N PRO A 105 6.58 -1.63 -13.64
CA PRO A 105 8.02 -1.56 -13.37
C PRO A 105 8.59 -0.20 -13.81
N THR A 106 8.52 0.81 -12.95
CA THR A 106 8.89 2.19 -13.30
C THR A 106 10.39 2.44 -13.29
N GLU A 107 11.17 1.66 -12.53
CA GLU A 107 12.62 1.84 -12.44
C GLU A 107 13.37 0.76 -13.21
N GLU A 108 14.57 1.08 -13.70
CA GLU A 108 15.46 0.12 -14.38
C GLU A 108 16.18 -0.83 -13.40
N PHE A 109 16.15 -0.53 -12.10
CA PHE A 109 16.72 -1.40 -11.08
C PHE A 109 15.84 -2.62 -10.85
N GLU A 110 16.47 -3.69 -10.37
CA GLU A 110 15.80 -4.92 -9.98
C GLU A 110 15.99 -5.23 -8.50
N VAL A 111 15.10 -6.06 -7.97
CA VAL A 111 15.32 -6.74 -6.70
C VAL A 111 16.43 -7.79 -6.81
N ASN A 112 17.11 -8.04 -5.71
CA ASN A 112 18.25 -8.94 -5.61
C ASN A 112 17.86 -10.25 -4.92
N ILE A 113 17.10 -10.17 -3.82
CA ILE A 113 16.81 -11.32 -2.96
C ILE A 113 15.48 -11.96 -3.39
N HIS A 114 14.41 -11.18 -3.44
CA HIS A 114 13.05 -11.69 -3.66
C HIS A 114 12.68 -11.71 -5.16
N ARG A 115 13.52 -12.35 -5.97
CA ARG A 115 13.29 -12.49 -7.42
C ARG A 115 12.26 -13.57 -7.71
N ASP A 116 11.63 -13.44 -8.87
CA ASP A 116 10.75 -14.44 -9.47
C ASP A 116 9.54 -14.85 -8.61
N VAL A 117 9.06 -13.92 -7.77
CA VAL A 117 7.87 -14.12 -6.92
C VAL A 117 6.67 -14.45 -7.81
N LYS A 118 5.98 -15.54 -7.44
CA LYS A 118 4.86 -16.09 -8.19
C LYS A 118 3.53 -15.72 -7.54
N ARG A 119 2.54 -15.45 -8.40
CA ARG A 119 1.13 -15.33 -8.04
C ARG A 119 0.26 -15.99 -9.10
N LEU A 120 -1.03 -16.10 -8.86
CA LEU A 120 -1.99 -16.62 -9.83
C LEU A 120 -2.64 -15.48 -10.61
N ASP A 121 -2.73 -15.63 -11.94
CA ASP A 121 -3.60 -14.79 -12.76
C ASP A 121 -5.08 -15.14 -12.52
N LYS A 122 -6.00 -14.40 -13.13
CA LYS A 122 -7.45 -14.67 -13.06
C LYS A 122 -7.89 -16.08 -13.48
N ASN A 123 -7.05 -16.81 -14.21
CA ASN A 123 -7.34 -18.16 -14.69
C ASN A 123 -6.64 -19.24 -13.84
N GLY A 124 -5.99 -18.85 -12.73
CA GLY A 124 -5.24 -19.77 -11.88
C GLY A 124 -3.88 -20.17 -12.45
N LYS A 125 -3.39 -19.49 -13.50
CA LYS A 125 -2.06 -19.75 -14.04
C LYS A 125 -1.02 -18.99 -13.22
N GLN A 126 0.06 -19.66 -12.86
CA GLN A 126 1.19 -19.00 -12.22
C GLN A 126 1.85 -18.01 -13.18
N GLU A 127 2.01 -16.78 -12.71
CA GLU A 127 2.78 -15.73 -13.35
C GLU A 127 3.85 -15.20 -12.40
N THR A 128 4.93 -14.67 -12.98
CA THR A 128 6.00 -14.01 -12.24
C THR A 128 5.72 -12.53 -12.18
N ILE A 129 5.72 -11.96 -10.97
CA ILE A 129 5.81 -10.52 -10.78
C ILE A 129 7.16 -10.07 -11.35
N THR A 130 7.16 -9.01 -12.16
CA THR A 130 8.39 -8.40 -12.71
C THR A 130 9.50 -8.30 -11.66
N ASN A 131 10.77 -8.49 -12.03
CA ASN A 131 11.90 -8.30 -11.09
C ASN A 131 12.31 -6.83 -10.93
N ARG A 132 11.80 -5.94 -11.79
CA ARG A 132 12.06 -4.51 -11.72
C ARG A 132 11.27 -3.84 -10.60
N ILE A 133 11.80 -2.74 -10.08
CA ILE A 133 11.15 -1.96 -9.01
C ILE A 133 9.89 -1.26 -9.54
N ARG A 134 8.80 -1.39 -8.78
CA ARG A 134 7.52 -0.73 -9.03
C ARG A 134 7.42 0.51 -8.14
N GLY A 135 7.89 1.66 -8.61
CA GLY A 135 7.93 2.88 -7.80
C GLY A 135 6.53 3.37 -7.37
N GLY A 136 5.50 3.09 -8.16
CA GLY A 136 4.10 3.40 -7.82
C GLY A 136 3.65 2.78 -6.49
N ILE A 137 3.96 1.49 -6.26
CA ILE A 137 3.58 0.81 -5.01
C ILE A 137 4.28 1.43 -3.80
N CYS A 138 5.55 1.80 -3.96
CA CYS A 138 6.37 2.38 -2.90
C CYS A 138 5.74 3.69 -2.43
N LEU A 139 5.31 4.53 -3.38
CA LEU A 139 4.65 5.80 -3.09
C LEU A 139 3.28 5.61 -2.44
N VAL A 140 2.48 4.65 -2.91
CA VAL A 140 1.13 4.40 -2.36
C VAL A 140 1.21 3.90 -0.92
N ILE A 141 2.11 2.94 -0.65
CA ILE A 141 2.29 2.37 0.69
C ILE A 141 2.85 3.43 1.64
N CYS A 142 3.96 4.08 1.26
CA CYS A 142 4.72 4.92 2.18
C CYS A 142 4.16 6.35 2.26
N GLU A 143 4.00 7.05 1.13
CA GLU A 143 3.54 8.45 1.11
C GLU A 143 2.01 8.58 1.11
N GLY A 144 1.30 7.51 0.73
CA GLY A 144 -0.15 7.42 0.81
C GLY A 144 -0.63 6.89 2.15
N ILE A 145 -0.70 5.56 2.27
CA ILE A 145 -1.35 4.89 3.41
C ILE A 145 -0.63 5.18 4.71
N ALA A 146 0.68 4.93 4.78
CA ALA A 146 1.43 5.05 6.02
C ALA A 146 1.51 6.52 6.48
N GLN A 147 1.95 7.42 5.61
CA GLN A 147 2.06 8.85 5.95
C GLN A 147 0.72 9.48 6.33
N LYS A 148 -0.39 9.03 5.72
CA LYS A 148 -1.72 9.61 5.94
C LYS A 148 -2.66 8.73 6.78
N ALA A 149 -2.14 7.73 7.49
CA ALA A 149 -2.93 6.70 8.16
C ALA A 149 -4.12 7.25 8.98
N ARG A 150 -3.92 8.29 9.81
CA ARG A 150 -4.99 8.93 10.60
C ARG A 150 -6.10 9.52 9.71
N SER A 151 -5.73 10.22 8.65
CA SER A 151 -6.68 10.83 7.72
C SER A 151 -7.42 9.75 6.92
N VAL A 152 -6.69 8.75 6.42
CA VAL A 152 -7.24 7.63 5.66
C VAL A 152 -8.26 6.87 6.50
N MET A 153 -7.93 6.54 7.76
CA MET A 153 -8.84 5.86 8.69
C MET A 153 -10.15 6.63 8.90
N LYS A 154 -10.07 7.97 9.00
CA LYS A 154 -11.27 8.81 9.11
C LYS A 154 -12.17 8.68 7.86
N HIS A 155 -11.57 8.75 6.68
CA HIS A 155 -12.32 8.66 5.42
C HIS A 155 -12.90 7.26 5.17
N THR A 156 -12.13 6.20 5.41
CA THR A 156 -12.57 4.81 5.23
C THR A 156 -13.70 4.47 6.18
N ARG A 157 -13.63 4.91 7.45
CA ARG A 157 -14.71 4.77 8.43
C ARG A 157 -15.99 5.45 7.95
N ASN A 158 -15.90 6.69 7.46
CA ASN A 158 -17.06 7.42 6.93
C ASN A 158 -17.67 6.74 5.69
N ALA A 159 -16.85 6.02 4.93
CA ALA A 159 -17.28 5.24 3.78
C ALA A 159 -17.79 3.82 4.14
N GLY A 160 -17.84 3.45 5.43
CA GLY A 160 -18.26 2.12 5.87
C GLY A 160 -17.26 1.00 5.56
N LEU A 161 -15.99 1.34 5.32
CA LEU A 161 -14.92 0.37 5.06
C LEU A 161 -14.26 -0.05 6.38
N ASP A 162 -13.92 -1.33 6.46
CA ASP A 162 -13.29 -1.93 7.65
C ASP A 162 -11.77 -1.84 7.54
N TRP A 163 -11.24 -0.64 7.80
CA TRP A 163 -9.80 -0.36 7.83
C TRP A 163 -9.31 -0.14 9.27
N GLY A 164 -9.93 -0.83 10.24
CA GLY A 164 -9.56 -0.73 11.65
C GLY A 164 -8.11 -1.12 11.94
N TRP A 165 -7.51 -1.92 11.06
CA TRP A 165 -6.09 -2.32 11.09
C TRP A 165 -5.12 -1.14 11.02
N LEU A 166 -5.54 0.03 10.52
CA LEU A 166 -4.70 1.23 10.54
C LEU A 166 -4.35 1.70 11.97
N ASN A 167 -5.13 1.32 12.98
CA ASN A 167 -4.79 1.63 14.38
C ASN A 167 -3.44 1.01 14.80
N ASN A 168 -3.03 -0.09 14.18
CA ASN A 168 -1.78 -0.78 14.51
C ASN A 168 -0.54 0.02 14.08
N ILE A 169 -0.68 0.89 13.06
CA ILE A 169 0.42 1.72 12.54
C ILE A 169 0.30 3.20 12.94
N ILE A 170 -0.85 3.63 13.45
CA ILE A 170 -1.04 4.99 13.95
C ILE A 170 -0.31 5.11 15.29
N LYS A 171 0.90 5.67 15.26
CA LYS A 171 1.63 6.04 16.47
C LYS A 171 0.88 7.18 17.16
N VAL A 172 0.33 6.90 18.35
CA VAL A 172 -0.24 7.93 19.22
C VAL A 172 0.93 8.80 19.69
N GLU A 173 1.00 10.05 19.23
CA GLU A 173 1.83 11.05 19.89
C GLU A 173 1.29 11.19 21.31
N LYS A 174 1.98 10.56 22.28
CA LYS A 174 1.83 10.95 23.68
C LYS A 174 2.20 12.42 23.72
N GLY A 175 1.20 13.29 23.85
CA GLY A 175 1.41 14.71 24.05
C GLY A 175 2.45 14.89 25.15
N SER A 176 3.48 15.67 24.84
CA SER A 176 4.39 16.25 25.81
C SER A 176 3.58 17.18 26.71
N GLY A 177 2.86 16.59 27.66
CA GLY A 177 2.22 17.30 28.76
C GLY A 177 3.32 17.89 29.63
N LYS A 178 3.74 19.11 29.32
CA LYS A 178 4.42 19.98 30.28
C LYS A 178 3.50 20.10 31.50
N SER A 179 3.81 19.35 32.54
CA SER A 179 3.31 19.66 33.88
C SER A 179 4.17 20.81 34.39
N GLU A 180 3.77 22.05 34.07
CA GLU A 180 4.20 23.20 34.86
C GLU A 180 3.53 23.09 36.22
N VAL A 181 4.27 22.55 37.19
CA VAL A 181 3.96 22.75 38.60
C VAL A 181 4.22 24.22 38.89
N LYS A 182 3.17 25.03 38.93
CA LYS A 182 3.20 26.33 39.61
C LYS A 182 3.10 26.03 41.09
N ASP A 183 4.23 25.96 41.76
CA ASP A 183 4.28 26.09 43.21
C ASP A 183 3.83 27.51 43.56
N ALA A 184 2.69 27.60 44.23
CA ALA A 184 2.26 28.76 44.98
C ALA A 184 2.44 28.40 46.46
N VAL A 185 3.47 28.95 47.12
CA VAL A 185 3.47 29.60 48.45
C VAL A 185 4.73 30.45 48.54
#